data_AF-A0A8J6AM64-F1
#
_entry.id   AF-A0A8J6AM64-F1
#
_cell.length_a   1.000
_cell.length_b   1.000
_cell.length_c   1.000
_cell.angle_alpha   90.00
_cell.angle_beta   90.00
_cell.angle_gamma   90.00
#
_symmetry.space_group_name_H-M   'P 1'
#
loop_
_entity.id
_entity.type
_entity.pdbx_description
1 polymer ?
#
loop_
_entity_poly.entity_id
_entity_poly.type
_entity_poly.pdbx_seq_one_letter_code
_entity_poly.pdbx_strand_id
1 'polypeptide(L)'
;MPPPADIVKVAIEWPGAYPKLMEIDQKKPLSAIIKEVCDGWSLANHEYYALQHADSSNFYITEKNRNEIKNGAILRLTTSPAQNAQQLHERIQSSSMDAKLEALKDLASLSRDVTFAQEFINLDGISLLTQMAIPEVAEDHEALLLCPFLLYLPVFSSFGDMLSFTLTAFVELMDHGIVSWDTFSVAFIKKIASFVNKSAIDISILQRSLAILESMVLNSHDLYQKVAQEITIGQLIPHLQGSDQEIQTYTIAVINALFLKAPDERRQVSCISLVLKLWPVGVESSVDILDCPLTEMANILAQKQLRSIILTHVIRAQRAINNEMAHQLYVLQVLTFNLLEDRMMTKMDPQDQAQRDIIFELRRIAFDAESEPNNSSGSIEKRKSMYTRDYKKLGFIVSKPSPSSSRCLTSVTALMSPLSVWSSCALQNSFHIFQMFSWFKQDHMKISSGCSEME
;
A
#
# COMPACT_ATOMS: atom_id res chain seq x y z
N MET A 1 31.51 45.02 11.88
CA MET A 1 31.54 43.70 12.54
C MET A 1 30.42 42.88 11.91
N PRO A 2 30.63 41.60 11.57
CA PRO A 2 29.49 40.72 11.28
C PRO A 2 28.57 40.71 12.51
N PRO A 3 27.24 40.69 12.34
CA PRO A 3 26.32 40.54 13.46
C PRO A 3 26.70 39.28 14.25
N PRO A 4 26.57 39.28 15.59
CA PRO A 4 26.74 38.07 16.38
C PRO A 4 25.84 36.97 15.79
N ALA A 5 26.39 35.76 15.60
CA ALA A 5 25.64 34.65 15.00
C ALA A 5 24.34 34.31 15.77
N ASP A 6 24.27 34.72 17.03
CA ASP A 6 23.16 34.46 17.95
C ASP A 6 22.05 35.51 17.89
N ILE A 7 22.18 36.58 17.09
CA ILE A 7 21.16 37.62 16.95
C ILE A 7 20.50 37.52 15.57
N VAL A 8 19.18 37.37 15.55
CA VAL A 8 18.39 37.33 14.31
C VAL A 8 17.43 38.53 14.24
N LYS A 9 17.44 39.22 13.11
CA LYS A 9 16.55 40.36 12.85
C LYS A 9 15.25 39.86 12.25
N VAL A 10 14.12 40.18 12.86
CA VAL A 10 12.80 39.72 12.43
C VAL A 10 11.79 40.86 12.42
N ALA A 11 10.71 40.69 11.67
CA ALA A 11 9.51 41.49 11.79
C ALA A 11 8.43 40.66 12.50
N ILE A 12 7.77 41.20 13.52
CA ILE A 12 6.67 40.54 14.22
C ILE A 12 5.38 41.30 13.96
N GLU A 13 4.37 40.59 13.46
CA GLU A 13 3.05 41.10 13.12
C GLU A 13 2.02 40.76 14.20
N TRP A 14 1.03 41.64 14.37
CA TRP A 14 -0.13 41.43 15.22
C TRP A 14 -1.38 42.02 14.53
N PRO A 15 -2.53 41.32 14.54
CA PRO A 15 -3.74 41.81 13.90
C PRO A 15 -4.13 43.22 14.34
N GLY A 16 -4.27 44.15 13.39
CA GLY A 16 -4.66 45.53 13.65
C GLY A 16 -3.54 46.44 14.18
N ALA A 17 -2.29 45.98 14.24
CA ALA A 17 -1.15 46.79 14.63
C ALA A 17 -0.06 46.81 13.54
N TYR A 18 0.79 47.84 13.56
CA TYR A 18 1.96 47.89 12.68
C TYR A 18 3.01 46.85 13.08
N PRO A 19 3.64 46.17 12.12
CA PRO A 19 4.71 45.21 12.39
C PRO A 19 5.87 45.85 13.15
N LYS A 20 6.44 45.10 14.10
CA LYS A 20 7.61 45.53 14.87
C LYS A 20 8.87 44.86 14.38
N LEU A 21 9.89 45.67 14.12
CA LEU A 21 11.23 45.18 13.83
C LEU A 21 11.95 44.96 15.15
N MET A 22 12.39 43.72 15.39
CA MET A 22 13.07 43.33 16.62
C MET A 22 14.30 42.48 16.31
N GLU A 23 15.32 42.62 17.16
CA GLU A 23 16.50 41.75 17.15
C GLU A 23 16.30 40.69 18.23
N ILE A 24 16.04 39.46 17.82
CA ILE A 24 15.88 38.32 18.73
C ILE A 24 17.27 37.79 19.07
N ASP A 25 17.61 37.81 20.36
CA ASP A 25 18.75 37.10 20.92
C ASP A 25 18.38 35.62 21.14
N GLN A 26 19.03 34.73 20.40
CA GLN A 26 18.81 33.28 20.47
C GLN A 26 19.21 32.66 21.82
N LYS A 27 19.94 33.39 22.67
CA LYS A 27 20.27 32.97 24.05
C LYS A 27 19.20 33.37 25.07
N LYS A 28 18.35 34.34 24.75
CA LYS A 28 17.27 34.80 25.64
C LYS A 28 16.11 33.80 25.55
N PRO A 29 15.50 33.37 26.66
CA PRO A 29 14.36 32.43 26.59
C PRO A 29 13.20 33.04 25.80
N LEU A 30 12.49 32.20 25.04
CA LEU A 30 11.40 32.61 24.15
C LEU A 30 10.27 33.30 24.93
N SER A 31 9.99 32.84 26.15
CA SER A 31 9.02 33.47 27.05
C SER A 31 9.36 34.94 27.37
N ALA A 32 10.65 35.27 27.55
CA ALA A 32 11.09 36.63 27.79
C ALA A 32 11.03 37.50 26.53
N ILE A 33 11.24 36.89 25.35
CA ILE A 33 11.05 37.58 24.06
C ILE A 33 9.57 37.89 23.84
N ILE A 34 8.68 36.90 24.04
CA ILE A 34 7.23 37.08 23.91
C ILE A 34 6.74 38.18 24.86
N LYS A 35 7.22 38.18 26.11
CA LYS A 35 6.91 39.25 27.07
C LYS A 35 7.25 40.64 26.53
N GLU A 36 8.46 40.81 25.98
CA GLU A 36 8.90 42.09 25.40
C GLU A 36 8.03 42.54 24.22
N VAL A 37 7.62 41.59 23.38
CA VAL A 37 6.71 41.83 22.24
C VAL A 37 5.34 42.31 22.74
N CYS A 38 4.77 41.57 23.70
CA CYS A 38 3.48 41.88 24.34
C CYS A 38 3.50 43.25 25.03
N ASP A 39 4.54 43.52 25.82
CA ASP A 39 4.74 44.80 26.53
C ASP A 39 4.72 45.97 25.54
N GLY A 40 5.40 45.82 24.40
CA GLY A 40 5.42 46.87 23.40
C GLY A 40 4.05 47.14 22.75
N TRP A 41 3.11 46.21 22.76
CA TRP A 41 1.74 46.39 22.24
C TRP A 41 0.72 46.54 23.38
N SER A 42 1.19 46.63 24.63
CA SER A 42 0.34 46.72 25.83
C SER A 42 -0.64 45.54 25.96
N LEU A 43 -0.22 44.34 25.54
CA LEU A 43 -0.99 43.10 25.70
C LEU A 43 -0.74 42.52 27.10
N ALA A 44 -1.81 42.25 27.84
CA ALA A 44 -1.73 41.57 29.14
C ALA A 44 -1.57 40.05 28.98
N ASN A 45 -1.08 39.36 30.01
CA ASN A 45 -0.94 37.90 30.06
C ASN A 45 -0.09 37.34 28.91
N HIS A 46 1.21 37.67 28.91
CA HIS A 46 2.15 37.23 27.87
C HIS A 46 2.24 35.70 27.72
N GLU A 47 1.88 34.94 28.76
CA GLU A 47 1.78 33.48 28.77
C GLU A 47 0.69 32.92 27.85
N TYR A 48 -0.29 33.72 27.44
CA TYR A 48 -1.34 33.30 26.52
C TYR A 48 -0.98 33.46 25.06
N TYR A 49 0.22 33.95 24.76
CA TYR A 49 0.68 34.19 23.41
C TYR A 49 1.87 33.30 23.03
N ALA A 50 2.00 33.03 21.74
CA ALA A 50 3.13 32.36 21.14
C ALA A 50 3.49 33.04 19.80
N LEU A 51 4.68 32.73 19.30
CA LEU A 51 5.13 33.16 17.98
C LEU A 51 4.87 32.03 16.97
N GLN A 52 4.41 32.40 15.79
CA GLN A 52 4.30 31.54 14.62
C GLN A 52 5.08 32.15 13.45
N HIS A 53 5.47 31.33 12.49
CA HIS A 53 5.89 31.83 11.18
C HIS A 53 4.70 32.48 10.47
N ALA A 54 4.88 33.67 9.89
CA ALA A 54 3.82 34.35 9.13
C ALA A 54 3.72 33.87 7.67
N ASP A 55 4.49 32.85 7.30
CA ASP A 55 4.45 32.22 5.98
C ASP A 55 3.24 31.28 5.83
N SER A 56 3.20 30.51 4.73
CA SER A 56 2.11 29.58 4.47
C SER A 56 2.00 28.41 5.46
N SER A 57 3.03 28.16 6.29
CA SER A 57 3.03 27.04 7.24
C SER A 57 2.27 27.37 8.52
N ASN A 58 2.33 28.62 8.99
CA ASN A 58 1.81 29.06 10.29
C ASN A 58 2.28 28.18 11.47
N PHE A 59 3.47 27.58 11.39
CA PHE A 59 4.00 26.73 12.45
C PHE A 59 4.47 27.55 13.66
N TYR A 60 4.19 27.03 14.86
CA TYR A 60 4.58 27.56 16.15
C TYR A 60 6.08 27.44 16.36
N ILE A 61 6.62 28.50 16.92
CA ILE A 61 8.01 28.59 17.35
C ILE A 61 8.08 28.12 18.80
N THR A 62 8.97 27.16 19.03
CA THR A 62 9.29 26.57 20.33
C THR A 62 10.78 26.74 20.60
N GLU A 63 11.19 26.43 21.84
CA GLU A 63 12.62 26.40 22.18
C GLU A 63 13.42 25.38 21.35
N LYS A 64 12.76 24.37 20.76
CA LYS A 64 13.41 23.35 19.94
C LYS A 64 13.72 23.83 18.52
N ASN A 65 12.80 24.58 17.90
CA ASN A 65 12.91 24.98 16.49
C ASN A 65 13.30 26.45 16.27
N ARG A 66 13.39 27.28 17.32
CA ARG A 66 13.78 28.70 17.23
C ARG A 66 15.10 28.98 16.50
N ASN A 67 15.99 27.99 16.44
CA ASN A 67 17.27 28.09 15.72
C ASN A 67 17.10 28.13 14.19
N GLU A 68 15.92 27.75 13.68
CA GLU A 68 15.61 27.76 12.25
C GLU A 68 15.20 29.15 11.75
N ILE A 69 14.96 30.10 12.66
CA ILE A 69 14.58 31.48 12.33
C ILE A 69 15.74 32.17 11.61
N LYS A 70 15.49 32.63 10.39
CA LYS A 70 16.45 33.34 9.55
C LYS A 70 16.30 34.86 9.70
N ASN A 71 17.39 35.59 9.42
CA ASN A 71 17.34 37.04 9.30
C ASN A 71 16.33 37.46 8.21
N GLY A 72 15.48 38.43 8.54
CA GLY A 72 14.40 38.90 7.68
C GLY A 72 13.12 38.07 7.75
N ALA A 73 13.03 37.06 8.63
CA ALA A 73 11.80 36.31 8.82
C ALA A 73 10.67 37.19 9.36
N ILE A 74 9.46 36.94 8.87
CA ILE A 74 8.23 37.56 9.36
C ILE A 74 7.55 36.54 10.27
N LEU A 75 7.33 36.94 11.51
CA LEU A 75 6.67 36.16 12.54
C LEU A 75 5.33 36.80 12.86
N ARG A 76 4.41 36.01 13.40
CA ARG A 76 3.11 36.48 13.88
C ARG A 76 3.01 36.16 15.37
N LEU A 77 2.61 37.16 16.16
CA LEU A 77 2.16 36.91 17.51
C LEU A 77 0.72 36.38 17.45
N THR A 78 0.46 35.23 18.08
CA THR A 78 -0.84 34.57 18.08
C THR A 78 -1.14 33.99 19.45
N THR A 79 -2.34 33.45 19.64
CA THR A 79 -2.72 32.68 20.84
C THR A 79 -1.81 31.47 21.02
N SER A 80 -1.43 31.16 22.26
CA SER A 80 -0.58 29.99 22.57
C SER A 80 -1.21 28.67 22.10
N PRO A 81 -0.40 27.64 21.75
CA PRO A 81 -0.91 26.35 21.30
C PRO A 81 -1.94 25.74 22.25
N ALA A 82 -1.69 25.79 23.56
CA ALA A 82 -2.58 25.24 24.58
C ALA A 82 -3.93 25.97 24.62
N GLN A 83 -3.92 27.31 24.61
CA GLN A 83 -5.15 28.12 24.60
C GLN A 83 -5.93 27.93 23.29
N ASN A 84 -5.23 27.88 22.15
CA ASN A 84 -5.86 27.67 20.86
C ASN A 84 -6.48 26.26 20.76
N ALA A 85 -5.78 25.23 21.25
CA ALA A 85 -6.30 23.86 21.31
C ALA A 85 -7.55 23.76 22.21
N GLN A 86 -7.55 24.42 23.37
CA GLN A 86 -8.73 24.49 24.26
C GLN A 86 -9.92 25.18 23.57
N GLN A 87 -9.70 26.35 22.97
CA GLN A 87 -10.75 27.09 22.26
C GLN A 87 -11.33 26.28 21.09
N LEU A 88 -10.49 25.59 20.32
CA LEU A 88 -10.96 24.74 19.23
C LEU A 88 -11.71 23.52 19.75
N HIS A 89 -11.21 22.87 20.80
CA HIS A 89 -11.89 21.75 21.43
C HIS A 89 -13.31 22.11 21.89
N GLU A 90 -13.49 23.28 22.51
CA GLU A 90 -14.81 23.80 22.91
C GLU A 90 -15.69 24.17 21.70
N ARG A 91 -15.12 24.84 20.68
CA ARG A 91 -15.87 25.24 19.47
C ARG A 91 -16.37 24.04 18.67
N ILE A 92 -15.60 22.96 18.59
CA ILE A 92 -15.98 21.71 17.92
C ILE A 92 -17.15 21.01 18.64
N GLN A 93 -17.25 21.19 19.96
CA GLN A 93 -18.35 20.68 20.78
C GLN A 93 -19.57 21.61 20.82
N SER A 94 -19.51 22.78 20.18
CA SER A 94 -20.61 23.76 20.19
C SER A 94 -21.90 23.21 19.56
N SER A 95 -23.07 23.80 19.85
CA SER A 95 -24.32 23.38 19.23
C SER A 95 -24.52 23.88 17.79
N SER A 96 -23.71 24.86 17.35
CA SER A 96 -23.82 25.48 16.02
C SER A 96 -23.01 24.71 14.98
N MET A 97 -23.69 24.21 13.94
CA MET A 97 -23.04 23.46 12.86
C MET A 97 -22.01 24.31 12.10
N ASP A 98 -22.29 25.60 11.87
CA ASP A 98 -21.37 26.51 11.19
C ASP A 98 -20.11 26.77 12.03
N ALA A 99 -20.29 26.96 13.35
CA ALA A 99 -19.16 27.14 14.26
C ALA A 99 -18.28 25.88 14.33
N LYS A 100 -18.88 24.68 14.31
CA LYS A 100 -18.17 23.41 14.22
C LYS A 100 -17.40 23.28 12.90
N LEU A 101 -18.05 23.59 11.77
CA LEU A 101 -17.43 23.46 10.46
C LEU A 101 -16.18 24.33 10.33
N GLU A 102 -16.28 25.61 10.72
CA GLU A 102 -15.13 26.51 10.72
C GLU A 102 -14.05 26.06 11.71
N ALA A 103 -14.43 25.59 12.91
CA ALA A 103 -13.47 25.08 13.87
C ALA A 103 -12.74 23.83 13.38
N LEU A 104 -13.41 22.92 12.67
CA LEU A 104 -12.79 21.73 12.08
C LEU A 104 -11.87 22.07 10.91
N LYS A 105 -12.23 23.07 10.11
CA LYS A 105 -11.37 23.60 9.06
C LYS A 105 -10.09 24.22 9.64
N ASP A 106 -10.22 25.02 10.70
CA ASP A 106 -9.08 25.57 11.45
C ASP A 106 -8.22 24.43 12.03
N LEU A 107 -8.88 23.42 12.63
CA LEU A 107 -8.21 22.25 13.21
C LEU A 107 -7.41 21.47 12.15
N ALA A 108 -7.98 21.20 10.98
CA ALA A 108 -7.30 20.47 9.92
C ALA A 108 -6.01 21.18 9.46
N SER A 109 -6.01 22.51 9.44
CA SER A 109 -4.82 23.31 9.13
C SER A 109 -3.78 23.25 10.25
N LEU A 110 -4.21 23.45 11.51
CA LEU A 110 -3.32 23.50 12.68
C LEU A 110 -2.75 22.14 13.07
N SER A 111 -3.45 21.05 12.74
CA SER A 111 -3.01 19.67 13.04
C SER A 111 -1.71 19.29 12.34
N ARG A 112 -1.30 20.02 11.30
CA ARG A 112 -0.01 19.85 10.61
C ARG A 112 1.20 20.20 11.49
N ASP A 113 0.98 20.98 12.56
CA ASP A 113 2.02 21.37 13.49
C ASP A 113 2.05 20.45 14.71
N VAL A 114 3.18 19.77 14.91
CA VAL A 114 3.41 18.86 16.06
C VAL A 114 3.19 19.53 17.42
N THR A 115 3.49 20.82 17.55
CA THR A 115 3.34 21.59 18.80
C THR A 115 1.88 21.75 19.16
N PHE A 116 1.04 22.09 18.18
CA PHE A 116 -0.40 22.18 18.37
C PHE A 116 -1.02 20.80 18.54
N ALA A 117 -0.61 19.84 17.71
CA ALA A 117 -1.11 18.46 17.76
C ALA A 117 -0.96 17.86 19.15
N GLN A 118 0.19 18.04 19.80
CA GLN A 118 0.43 17.55 21.15
C GLN A 118 -0.56 18.13 22.17
N GLU A 119 -0.82 19.44 22.14
CA GLU A 119 -1.76 20.07 23.07
C GLU A 119 -3.19 19.61 22.82
N PHE A 120 -3.61 19.45 21.56
CA PHE A 120 -4.94 18.96 21.23
C PHE A 120 -5.13 17.48 21.61
N ILE A 121 -4.10 16.65 21.45
CA ILE A 121 -4.10 15.25 21.88
C ILE A 121 -4.20 15.15 23.40
N ASN A 122 -3.50 16.01 24.15
CA ASN A 122 -3.58 16.06 25.62
C ASN A 122 -4.99 16.38 26.14
N LEU A 123 -5.85 16.97 25.30
CA LEU A 123 -7.25 17.27 25.59
C LEU A 123 -8.22 16.17 25.15
N ASP A 124 -7.73 14.94 24.92
CA ASP A 124 -8.52 13.83 24.36
C ASP A 124 -9.16 14.15 22.98
N GLY A 125 -8.53 15.07 22.22
CA GLY A 125 -9.05 15.53 20.93
C GLY A 125 -9.21 14.42 19.89
N ILE A 126 -8.39 13.36 19.94
CA ILE A 126 -8.55 12.19 19.07
C ILE A 126 -9.87 11.46 19.35
N SER A 127 -10.23 11.28 20.63
CA SER A 127 -11.50 10.66 21.00
C SER A 127 -12.67 11.48 20.47
N LEU A 128 -12.62 12.82 20.61
CA LEU A 128 -13.62 13.72 20.06
C LEU A 128 -13.79 13.54 18.53
N LEU A 129 -12.70 13.49 17.77
CA LEU A 129 -12.77 13.29 16.31
C LEU A 129 -13.34 11.92 15.93
N THR A 130 -12.95 10.85 16.65
CA THR A 130 -13.51 9.52 16.38
C THR A 130 -15.01 9.44 16.67
N GLN A 131 -15.49 10.13 17.70
CA GLN A 131 -16.92 10.24 18.00
C GLN A 131 -17.65 11.04 16.91
N MET A 132 -17.08 12.14 16.42
CA MET A 132 -17.69 12.92 15.34
C MET A 132 -17.75 12.17 14.00
N ALA A 133 -16.75 11.33 13.71
CA ALA A 133 -16.74 10.48 12.52
C ALA A 133 -17.81 9.36 12.57
N ILE A 134 -18.30 9.02 13.76
CA ILE A 134 -19.41 8.10 13.99
C ILE A 134 -20.68 8.92 14.24
N PRO A 135 -21.48 9.26 13.23
CA PRO A 135 -22.73 9.98 13.46
C PRO A 135 -23.63 9.17 14.42
N GLU A 136 -24.15 9.82 15.46
CA GLU A 136 -25.16 9.26 16.38
C GLU A 136 -26.51 8.96 15.70
N VAL A 137 -26.64 9.27 14.40
CA VAL A 137 -27.87 9.09 13.66
C VAL A 137 -28.02 7.61 13.27
N ALA A 138 -28.81 6.94 14.12
CA ALA A 138 -29.61 5.74 13.93
C ALA A 138 -29.37 4.93 12.65
N GLU A 139 -29.16 3.63 12.84
CA GLU A 139 -29.26 2.57 11.83
C GLU A 139 -30.66 2.42 11.20
N ASP A 140 -31.47 3.47 11.15
CA ASP A 140 -32.76 3.46 10.46
C ASP A 140 -32.54 3.71 8.98
N HIS A 141 -31.99 2.67 8.33
CA HIS A 141 -31.63 2.60 6.92
C HIS A 141 -32.78 2.86 5.93
N GLU A 142 -34.02 3.06 6.39
CA GLU A 142 -35.16 3.34 5.51
C GLU A 142 -35.38 4.84 5.21
N ALA A 143 -34.92 5.76 6.04
CA ALA A 143 -35.18 7.20 5.82
C ALA A 143 -34.31 7.81 4.70
N LEU A 144 -33.11 7.28 4.47
CA LEU A 144 -32.16 7.78 3.47
C LEU A 144 -32.38 7.22 2.06
N LEU A 145 -33.04 6.08 1.94
CA LEU A 145 -33.34 5.45 0.64
C LEU A 145 -34.59 6.02 -0.05
N LEU A 146 -35.43 6.78 0.67
CA LEU A 146 -36.69 7.31 0.13
C LEU A 146 -36.57 8.67 -0.57
N CYS A 147 -35.45 9.37 -0.47
CA CYS A 147 -35.35 10.74 -0.99
C CYS A 147 -34.02 11.04 -1.70
N PRO A 148 -33.89 10.73 -3.00
CA PRO A 148 -32.79 11.24 -3.85
C PRO A 148 -32.68 12.78 -3.85
N PHE A 149 -33.71 13.48 -3.38
CA PHE A 149 -33.76 14.93 -3.25
C PHE A 149 -33.00 15.48 -2.01
N LEU A 150 -32.75 14.64 -0.98
CA LEU A 150 -32.01 15.06 0.22
C LEU A 150 -30.50 15.25 -0.02
N LEU A 151 -29.95 14.65 -1.07
CA LEU A 151 -28.55 14.86 -1.48
C LEU A 151 -28.26 16.32 -1.91
N TYR A 152 -29.31 17.06 -2.29
CA TYR A 152 -29.22 18.46 -2.70
C TYR A 152 -29.64 19.44 -1.59
N LEU A 153 -29.97 18.95 -0.39
CA LEU A 153 -30.21 19.84 0.74
C LEU A 153 -28.86 20.31 1.32
N PRO A 154 -28.71 21.60 1.66
CA PRO A 154 -27.47 22.17 2.19
C PRO A 154 -26.97 21.47 3.48
N VAL A 155 -27.88 20.82 4.23
CA VAL A 155 -27.57 20.04 5.43
C VAL A 155 -26.77 18.76 5.14
N PHE A 156 -26.95 18.15 3.95
CA PHE A 156 -26.18 16.96 3.55
C PHE A 156 -24.79 17.33 3.00
N SER A 157 -24.68 18.47 2.31
CA SER A 157 -23.40 19.03 1.86
C SER A 157 -22.50 19.39 3.04
N SER A 158 -23.04 20.04 4.08
CA SER A 158 -22.24 20.47 5.23
C SER A 158 -21.72 19.31 6.08
N PHE A 159 -22.43 18.18 6.12
CA PHE A 159 -21.94 16.97 6.79
C PHE A 159 -20.74 16.35 6.06
N GLY A 160 -20.75 16.35 4.72
CA GLY A 160 -19.63 15.87 3.91
C GLY A 160 -18.37 16.69 4.16
N ASP A 161 -18.49 18.02 4.12
CA ASP A 161 -17.38 18.94 4.40
C ASP A 161 -16.86 18.78 5.83
N MET A 162 -17.77 18.69 6.80
CA MET A 162 -17.43 18.47 8.21
C MET A 162 -16.64 17.18 8.41
N LEU A 163 -17.11 16.08 7.81
CA LEU A 163 -16.43 14.79 7.90
C LEU A 163 -15.07 14.85 7.19
N SER A 164 -14.96 15.51 6.04
CA SER A 164 -13.71 15.67 5.31
C SER A 164 -12.64 16.41 6.14
N PHE A 165 -13.00 17.53 6.79
CA PHE A 165 -12.09 18.23 7.69
C PHE A 165 -11.76 17.41 8.94
N THR A 166 -12.74 16.70 9.51
CA THR A 166 -12.53 15.81 10.66
C THR A 166 -11.51 14.72 10.34
N LEU A 167 -11.66 14.03 9.20
CA LEU A 167 -10.74 12.98 8.76
C LEU A 167 -9.37 13.54 8.38
N THR A 168 -9.31 14.74 7.80
CA THR A 168 -8.04 15.43 7.49
C THR A 168 -7.27 15.76 8.78
N ALA A 169 -7.94 16.40 9.76
CA ALA A 169 -7.34 16.67 11.06
C ALA A 169 -6.87 15.37 11.75
N PHE A 170 -7.69 14.33 11.68
CA PHE A 170 -7.34 13.03 12.25
C PHE A 170 -6.05 12.45 11.64
N VAL A 171 -5.92 12.43 10.31
CA VAL A 171 -4.70 11.93 9.64
C VAL A 171 -3.47 12.75 10.06
N GLU A 172 -3.56 14.07 9.98
CA GLU A 172 -2.44 14.96 10.33
C GLU A 172 -2.00 14.79 11.79
N LEU A 173 -2.94 14.62 12.73
CA LEU A 173 -2.62 14.36 14.14
C LEU A 173 -1.92 13.00 14.34
N MET A 174 -2.35 11.99 13.60
CA MET A 174 -1.79 10.63 13.69
C MET A 174 -0.42 10.51 13.03
N ASP A 175 -0.15 11.28 11.98
CA ASP A 175 1.12 11.28 11.25
C ASP A 175 2.31 11.76 12.09
N HIS A 176 2.06 12.51 13.18
CA HIS A 176 3.10 12.88 14.16
C HIS A 176 3.59 11.69 15.00
N GLY A 177 2.87 10.57 15.01
CA GLY A 177 3.25 9.36 15.77
C GLY A 177 3.19 9.52 17.29
N ILE A 178 2.44 10.50 17.80
CA ILE A 178 2.27 10.77 19.23
C ILE A 178 1.37 9.70 19.88
N VAL A 179 0.35 9.23 19.17
CA VAL A 179 -0.64 8.24 19.61
C VAL A 179 -0.44 6.94 18.84
N SER A 180 -0.49 5.80 19.54
CA SER A 180 -0.47 4.50 18.87
C SER A 180 -1.79 4.24 18.15
N TRP A 181 -1.71 3.69 16.94
CA TRP A 181 -2.89 3.25 16.20
C TRP A 181 -3.68 2.13 16.90
N ASP A 182 -3.08 1.42 17.86
CA ASP A 182 -3.74 0.31 18.56
C ASP A 182 -4.86 0.75 19.51
N THR A 183 -4.99 2.05 19.79
CA THR A 183 -6.03 2.59 20.68
C THR A 183 -7.41 2.66 20.03
N PHE A 184 -7.53 2.39 18.72
CA PHE A 184 -8.79 2.55 18.00
C PHE A 184 -9.77 1.38 18.18
N SER A 185 -11.04 1.73 18.35
CA SER A 185 -12.13 0.76 18.48
C SER A 185 -12.42 0.08 17.15
N VAL A 186 -12.88 -1.17 17.21
CA VAL A 186 -13.35 -1.91 16.03
C VAL A 186 -14.53 -1.18 15.36
N ALA A 187 -15.37 -0.50 16.14
CA ALA A 187 -16.47 0.31 15.62
C ALA A 187 -16.01 1.45 14.72
N PHE A 188 -14.92 2.14 15.09
CA PHE A 188 -14.33 3.18 14.26
C PHE A 188 -13.77 2.61 12.96
N ILE A 189 -13.05 1.49 13.02
CA ILE A 189 -12.50 0.81 11.83
C ILE A 189 -13.62 0.42 10.86
N LYS A 190 -14.68 -0.22 11.38
CA LYS A 190 -15.90 -0.55 10.63
C LYS A 190 -16.51 0.66 9.96
N LYS A 191 -16.54 1.80 10.67
CA LYS A 191 -17.10 3.04 10.13
C LYS A 191 -16.28 3.54 8.95
N ILE A 192 -14.95 3.61 9.08
CA ILE A 192 -14.07 4.03 7.97
C ILE A 192 -14.17 3.07 6.78
N ALA A 193 -14.18 1.76 7.03
CA ALA A 193 -14.40 0.76 5.98
C ALA A 193 -15.76 0.92 5.28
N SER A 194 -16.81 1.28 6.02
CA SER A 194 -18.14 1.53 5.44
C SER A 194 -18.16 2.70 4.45
N PHE A 195 -17.23 3.66 4.57
CA PHE A 195 -17.11 4.76 3.61
C PHE A 195 -16.45 4.32 2.30
N VAL A 196 -15.65 3.25 2.32
CA VAL A 196 -15.09 2.64 1.11
C VAL A 196 -16.11 1.73 0.42
N ASN A 197 -17.00 1.10 1.19
CA ASN A 197 -17.96 0.12 0.66
C ASN A 197 -19.19 0.73 -0.02
N LYS A 198 -19.38 2.07 0.02
CA LYS A 198 -20.53 2.76 -0.59
C LYS A 198 -20.12 3.46 -1.88
N SER A 199 -20.90 3.25 -2.94
CA SER A 199 -20.62 3.78 -4.29
C SER A 199 -20.95 5.27 -4.49
N ALA A 200 -21.61 5.92 -3.52
CA ALA A 200 -22.10 7.30 -3.62
C ALA A 200 -21.63 8.15 -2.42
N ILE A 201 -20.32 8.20 -2.19
CA ILE A 201 -19.70 9.06 -1.17
C ILE A 201 -18.86 10.14 -1.85
N ASP A 202 -18.75 11.30 -1.19
CA ASP A 202 -17.89 12.40 -1.60
C ASP A 202 -16.43 11.93 -1.82
N ILE A 203 -15.81 12.39 -2.90
CA ILE A 203 -14.46 11.98 -3.31
C ILE A 203 -13.44 12.26 -2.19
N SER A 204 -13.57 13.39 -1.49
CA SER A 204 -12.64 13.76 -0.42
C SER A 204 -12.75 12.83 0.79
N ILE A 205 -13.97 12.40 1.15
CA ILE A 205 -14.21 11.46 2.26
C ILE A 205 -13.65 10.09 1.89
N LEU A 206 -13.89 9.63 0.67
CA LEU A 206 -13.35 8.36 0.18
C LEU A 206 -11.81 8.37 0.18
N GLN A 207 -11.21 9.45 -0.33
CA GLN A 207 -9.75 9.64 -0.34
C GLN A 207 -9.14 9.55 1.06
N ARG A 208 -9.69 10.30 2.02
CA ARG A 208 -9.23 10.28 3.41
C ARG A 208 -9.47 8.92 4.07
N SER A 209 -10.59 8.28 3.80
CA SER A 209 -10.89 6.94 4.34
C SER A 209 -9.89 5.90 3.86
N LEU A 210 -9.55 5.90 2.57
CA LEU A 210 -8.52 5.00 2.01
C LEU A 210 -7.15 5.25 2.63
N ALA A 211 -6.74 6.51 2.77
CA ALA A 211 -5.46 6.88 3.40
C ALA A 211 -5.36 6.43 4.88
N ILE A 212 -6.47 6.57 5.63
CA ILE A 212 -6.55 6.11 7.02
C ILE A 212 -6.41 4.58 7.09
N LEU A 213 -7.10 3.84 6.22
CA LEU A 213 -7.03 2.39 6.18
C LEU A 213 -5.64 1.87 5.81
N GLU A 214 -5.00 2.51 4.82
CA GLU A 214 -3.61 2.24 4.47
C GLU A 214 -2.71 2.41 5.70
N SER A 215 -2.82 3.56 6.37
CA SER A 215 -2.02 3.88 7.56
C SER A 215 -2.26 2.90 8.71
N MET A 216 -3.52 2.53 8.98
CA MET A 216 -3.86 1.51 9.98
C MET A 216 -3.17 0.17 9.70
N VAL A 217 -3.24 -0.28 8.44
CA VAL A 217 -2.62 -1.55 8.01
C VAL A 217 -1.11 -1.49 8.14
N LEU A 218 -0.47 -0.41 7.69
CA LEU A 218 0.99 -0.26 7.72
C LEU A 218 1.56 -0.15 9.14
N ASN A 219 0.79 0.40 10.09
CA ASN A 219 1.28 0.65 11.44
C ASN A 219 1.04 -0.50 12.44
N SER A 220 0.03 -1.37 12.25
CA SER A 220 -0.26 -2.45 13.22
C SER A 220 -0.75 -3.75 12.57
N HIS A 221 -0.23 -4.89 13.07
CA HIS A 221 -0.66 -6.22 12.61
C HIS A 221 -2.09 -6.56 13.06
N ASP A 222 -2.48 -6.15 14.27
CA ASP A 222 -3.83 -6.39 14.78
C ASP A 222 -4.86 -5.55 14.00
N LEU A 223 -4.51 -4.32 13.65
CA LEU A 223 -5.34 -3.48 12.78
C LEU A 223 -5.43 -4.04 11.37
N TYR A 224 -4.33 -4.55 10.82
CA TYR A 224 -4.36 -5.25 9.54
C TYR A 224 -5.39 -6.39 9.55
N GLN A 225 -5.42 -7.23 10.58
CA GLN A 225 -6.40 -8.33 10.65
C GLN A 225 -7.84 -7.83 10.69
N LYS A 226 -8.09 -6.74 11.44
CA LYS A 226 -9.41 -6.11 11.54
C LYS A 226 -9.84 -5.49 10.20
N VAL A 227 -8.98 -4.68 9.58
CA VAL A 227 -9.24 -4.05 8.27
C VAL A 227 -9.47 -5.11 7.21
N ALA A 228 -8.68 -6.19 7.22
CA ALA A 228 -8.81 -7.29 6.28
C ALA A 228 -10.10 -8.12 6.44
N GLN A 229 -10.83 -7.96 7.56
CA GLN A 229 -12.16 -8.56 7.74
C GLN A 229 -13.28 -7.66 7.23
N GLU A 230 -13.06 -6.34 7.17
CA GLU A 230 -14.10 -5.35 6.83
C GLU A 230 -14.11 -4.93 5.36
N ILE A 231 -13.01 -5.16 4.64
CA ILE A 231 -12.85 -4.75 3.24
C ILE A 231 -12.42 -5.94 2.39
N THR A 232 -13.08 -6.12 1.24
CA THR A 232 -12.67 -7.08 0.22
C THR A 232 -12.06 -6.37 -0.98
N ILE A 233 -11.19 -7.06 -1.73
CA ILE A 233 -10.66 -6.52 -2.99
C ILE A 233 -11.79 -6.27 -4.00
N GLY A 234 -12.85 -7.07 -3.96
CA GLY A 234 -14.05 -6.85 -4.77
C GLY A 234 -14.68 -5.48 -4.55
N GLN A 235 -14.69 -4.99 -3.31
CA GLN A 235 -15.18 -3.64 -2.98
C GLN A 235 -14.23 -2.52 -3.42
N LEU A 236 -12.93 -2.83 -3.57
CA LEU A 236 -11.92 -1.88 -4.05
C LEU A 236 -11.88 -1.75 -5.58
N ILE A 237 -12.33 -2.78 -6.31
CA ILE A 237 -12.33 -2.80 -7.78
C ILE A 237 -13.08 -1.62 -8.42
N PRO A 238 -14.32 -1.27 -8.00
CA PRO A 238 -15.05 -0.15 -8.57
C PRO A 238 -14.28 1.18 -8.48
N HIS A 239 -13.53 1.39 -7.40
CA HIS A 239 -12.70 2.58 -7.20
C HIS A 239 -11.53 2.66 -8.19
N LEU A 240 -10.98 1.52 -8.60
CA LEU A 240 -9.98 1.44 -9.68
C LEU A 240 -10.58 1.70 -11.06
N GLN A 241 -11.84 1.30 -11.27
CA GLN A 241 -12.54 1.51 -12.54
C GLN A 241 -13.01 2.95 -12.74
N GLY A 242 -13.07 3.73 -11.66
CA GLY A 242 -13.39 5.15 -11.67
C GLY A 242 -12.44 5.99 -12.51
N SER A 243 -12.85 7.23 -12.80
CA SER A 243 -12.11 8.18 -13.63
C SER A 243 -11.19 9.10 -12.83
N ASP A 244 -11.06 8.95 -11.51
CA ASP A 244 -10.23 9.81 -10.66
C ASP A 244 -8.85 9.17 -10.41
N GLN A 245 -7.74 9.90 -10.59
CA GLN A 245 -6.39 9.32 -10.48
C GLN A 245 -5.95 9.23 -9.03
N GLU A 246 -6.36 10.19 -8.20
CA GLU A 246 -6.02 10.19 -6.78
C GLU A 246 -6.71 9.01 -6.10
N ILE A 247 -8.01 8.81 -6.33
CA ILE A 247 -8.75 7.66 -5.78
C ILE A 247 -8.12 6.34 -6.22
N GLN A 248 -7.78 6.20 -7.50
CA GLN A 248 -7.07 5.01 -7.99
C GLN A 248 -5.74 4.81 -7.25
N THR A 249 -4.99 5.89 -6.99
CA THR A 249 -3.67 5.84 -6.33
C THR A 249 -3.82 5.33 -4.90
N TYR A 250 -4.72 5.94 -4.11
CA TYR A 250 -5.01 5.49 -2.74
C TYR A 250 -5.57 4.07 -2.69
N THR A 251 -6.38 3.69 -3.68
CA THR A 251 -6.91 2.32 -3.76
C THR A 251 -5.79 1.30 -3.98
N ILE A 252 -4.85 1.57 -4.89
CA ILE A 252 -3.66 0.70 -5.09
C ILE A 252 -2.78 0.71 -3.84
N ALA A 253 -2.62 1.85 -3.17
CA ALA A 253 -1.84 1.96 -1.95
C ALA A 253 -2.41 1.07 -0.82
N VAL A 254 -3.73 1.06 -0.62
CA VAL A 254 -4.40 0.14 0.32
C VAL A 254 -4.17 -1.31 -0.06
N ILE A 255 -4.27 -1.66 -1.36
CA ILE A 255 -4.00 -3.03 -1.85
C ILE A 255 -2.55 -3.43 -1.55
N ASN A 256 -1.59 -2.53 -1.82
CA ASN A 256 -0.17 -2.72 -1.54
C ASN A 256 0.07 -2.92 -0.04
N ALA A 257 -0.52 -2.09 0.81
CA ALA A 257 -0.39 -2.17 2.26
C ALA A 257 -0.92 -3.50 2.81
N LEU A 258 -2.12 -3.92 2.38
CA LEU A 258 -2.73 -5.20 2.76
C LEU A 258 -1.82 -6.36 2.39
N PHE A 259 -1.26 -6.33 1.18
CA PHE A 259 -0.39 -7.39 0.70
C PHE A 259 0.98 -7.41 1.40
N LEU A 260 1.58 -6.24 1.61
CA LEU A 260 2.86 -6.09 2.30
C LEU A 260 2.80 -6.67 3.72
N LYS A 261 1.67 -6.47 4.42
CA LYS A 261 1.45 -6.91 5.80
C LYS A 261 0.85 -8.31 5.93
N ALA A 262 0.47 -8.94 4.82
CA ALA A 262 -0.06 -10.30 4.85
C ALA A 262 0.99 -11.30 5.36
N PRO A 263 0.60 -12.25 6.25
CA PRO A 263 1.51 -13.29 6.71
C PRO A 263 1.90 -14.23 5.56
N ASP A 264 3.09 -14.82 5.62
CA ASP A 264 3.65 -15.66 4.56
C ASP A 264 2.74 -16.82 4.15
N GLU A 265 2.09 -17.45 5.12
CA GLU A 265 1.13 -18.55 4.89
C GLU A 265 -0.05 -18.13 3.99
N ARG A 266 -0.44 -16.85 4.03
CA ARG A 266 -1.52 -16.26 3.20
C ARG A 266 -1.00 -15.64 1.89
N ARG A 267 0.32 -15.45 1.77
CA ARG A 267 1.01 -15.03 0.54
C ARG A 267 1.37 -16.19 -0.36
N GLN A 268 1.30 -17.43 0.12
CA GLN A 268 1.61 -18.58 -0.71
C GLN A 268 0.45 -18.93 -1.65
N VAL A 269 0.72 -18.88 -2.95
CA VAL A 269 -0.13 -19.54 -3.95
C VAL A 269 0.04 -21.04 -3.76
N SER A 270 -0.96 -21.71 -3.17
CA SER A 270 -0.95 -23.17 -3.05
C SER A 270 -0.65 -23.78 -4.43
N CYS A 271 0.41 -24.61 -4.49
CA CYS A 271 0.91 -25.28 -5.69
C CYS A 271 -0.19 -26.00 -6.49
N ILE A 272 -1.30 -26.34 -5.85
CA ILE A 272 -2.44 -27.03 -6.44
C ILE A 272 -3.32 -26.06 -7.26
N SER A 273 -3.51 -24.80 -6.85
CA SER A 273 -4.40 -23.86 -7.54
C SER A 273 -3.83 -23.37 -8.88
N LEU A 274 -2.52 -23.05 -8.95
CA LEU A 274 -1.88 -22.65 -10.20
C LEU A 274 -1.73 -23.82 -11.18
N VAL A 275 -1.35 -25.01 -10.69
CA VAL A 275 -1.20 -26.20 -11.54
C VAL A 275 -2.56 -26.68 -12.06
N LEU A 276 -3.62 -26.66 -11.23
CA LEU A 276 -4.98 -26.99 -11.67
C LEU A 276 -5.59 -25.92 -12.59
N LYS A 277 -5.34 -24.62 -12.37
CA LYS A 277 -5.82 -23.54 -13.27
C LYS A 277 -5.08 -23.50 -14.62
N LEU A 278 -3.87 -24.03 -14.68
CA LEU A 278 -3.09 -24.19 -15.91
C LEU A 278 -3.33 -25.55 -16.60
N TRP A 279 -4.11 -26.43 -15.98
CA TRP A 279 -4.49 -27.72 -16.55
C TRP A 279 -5.70 -27.53 -17.48
N PRO A 280 -5.61 -27.86 -18.78
CA PRO A 280 -6.73 -27.76 -19.72
C PRO A 280 -7.64 -28.99 -19.58
N VAL A 281 -8.32 -29.14 -18.45
CA VAL A 281 -9.53 -29.97 -18.35
C VAL A 281 -10.61 -29.02 -17.91
N GLY A 282 -11.60 -28.87 -18.77
CA GLY A 282 -12.68 -27.88 -18.71
C GLY A 282 -13.53 -27.99 -17.45
N VAL A 283 -12.98 -27.53 -16.34
CA VAL A 283 -13.72 -27.16 -15.15
C VAL A 283 -13.62 -25.64 -15.06
N GLU A 284 -14.54 -24.97 -15.75
CA GLU A 284 -14.93 -23.62 -15.38
C GLU A 284 -15.60 -23.73 -14.00
N SER A 285 -14.79 -23.81 -12.94
CA SER A 285 -15.30 -23.58 -11.60
C SER A 285 -15.43 -22.07 -11.44
N SER A 286 -16.64 -21.55 -11.68
CA SER A 286 -17.08 -20.24 -11.23
C SER A 286 -17.15 -20.25 -9.71
N VAL A 287 -15.99 -20.22 -9.05
CA VAL A 287 -15.96 -19.78 -7.66
C VAL A 287 -15.68 -18.30 -7.75
N ASP A 288 -16.70 -17.48 -7.50
CA ASP A 288 -16.54 -16.04 -7.29
C ASP A 288 -15.76 -15.83 -5.98
N ILE A 289 -14.44 -15.98 -6.06
CA ILE A 289 -13.46 -15.75 -4.97
C ILE A 289 -13.35 -14.25 -4.62
N LEU A 290 -14.27 -13.42 -5.13
CA LEU A 290 -14.38 -12.00 -4.83
C LEU A 290 -15.10 -11.73 -3.50
N ASP A 291 -15.82 -12.73 -2.96
CA ASP A 291 -16.55 -12.66 -1.68
C ASP A 291 -15.83 -13.36 -0.51
N CYS A 292 -14.65 -13.96 -0.75
CA CYS A 292 -13.91 -14.62 0.33
C CYS A 292 -13.18 -13.59 1.22
N PRO A 293 -13.13 -13.80 2.55
CA PRO A 293 -12.25 -13.03 3.43
C PRO A 293 -10.81 -13.12 2.90
N LEU A 294 -10.02 -12.07 3.14
CA LEU A 294 -8.65 -11.79 2.68
C LEU A 294 -7.56 -12.85 3.03
N THR A 295 -7.95 -14.09 3.28
CA THR A 295 -7.14 -15.28 3.52
C THR A 295 -6.39 -15.81 2.29
N GLU A 296 -6.74 -15.40 1.06
CA GLU A 296 -6.08 -15.83 -0.20
C GLU A 296 -5.53 -14.67 -1.05
N MET A 297 -4.82 -13.70 -0.44
CA MET A 297 -4.34 -12.49 -1.13
C MET A 297 -3.50 -12.74 -2.39
N ALA A 298 -2.65 -13.78 -2.39
CA ALA A 298 -1.80 -14.08 -3.53
C ALA A 298 -2.59 -14.54 -4.76
N ASN A 299 -3.71 -15.25 -4.55
CA ASN A 299 -4.59 -15.65 -5.65
C ASN A 299 -5.29 -14.44 -6.26
N ILE A 300 -5.65 -13.44 -5.45
CA ILE A 300 -6.36 -12.23 -5.90
C ILE A 300 -5.43 -11.28 -6.68
N LEU A 301 -4.17 -11.09 -6.25
CA LEU A 301 -3.19 -10.32 -7.03
C LEU A 301 -2.77 -11.05 -8.32
N ALA A 302 -2.70 -12.38 -8.27
CA ALA A 302 -2.43 -13.20 -9.45
C ALA A 302 -3.65 -13.35 -10.39
N GLN A 303 -4.85 -12.89 -10.00
CA GLN A 303 -6.03 -12.98 -10.83
C GLN A 303 -5.91 -12.06 -12.05
N LYS A 304 -6.27 -12.61 -13.21
CA LYS A 304 -6.33 -11.92 -14.50
C LYS A 304 -7.19 -10.65 -14.45
N GLN A 305 -8.20 -10.60 -13.57
CA GLN A 305 -9.16 -9.51 -13.47
C GLN A 305 -8.52 -8.22 -12.92
N LEU A 306 -7.85 -8.25 -11.77
CA LEU A 306 -7.19 -7.05 -11.21
C LEU A 306 -6.14 -6.49 -12.18
N ARG A 307 -5.31 -7.36 -12.77
CA ARG A 307 -4.33 -6.97 -13.79
C ARG A 307 -4.99 -6.33 -15.01
N SER A 308 -6.12 -6.87 -15.47
CA SER A 308 -6.88 -6.33 -16.60
C SER A 308 -7.48 -4.95 -16.29
N ILE A 309 -7.94 -4.75 -15.05
CA ILE A 309 -8.50 -3.48 -14.60
C ILE A 309 -7.41 -2.42 -14.53
N ILE A 310 -6.27 -2.70 -13.90
CA ILE A 310 -5.12 -1.78 -13.85
C ILE A 310 -4.64 -1.46 -15.28
N LEU A 311 -4.54 -2.48 -16.15
CA LEU A 311 -4.14 -2.26 -17.54
C LEU A 311 -5.10 -1.33 -18.27
N THR A 312 -6.41 -1.47 -18.06
CA THR A 312 -7.43 -0.73 -18.82
C THR A 312 -7.67 0.66 -18.25
N HIS A 313 -7.83 0.78 -16.93
CA HIS A 313 -8.27 2.01 -16.26
C HIS A 313 -7.14 2.87 -15.70
N VAL A 314 -5.91 2.34 -15.60
CA VAL A 314 -4.74 3.08 -15.12
C VAL A 314 -3.70 3.22 -16.24
N ILE A 315 -3.21 2.11 -16.81
CA ILE A 315 -2.10 2.12 -17.78
C ILE A 315 -2.53 2.63 -19.16
N ARG A 316 -3.68 2.16 -19.65
CA ARG A 316 -4.26 2.58 -20.95
C ARG A 316 -5.23 3.74 -20.83
N ALA A 317 -5.34 4.34 -19.65
CA ALA A 317 -6.16 5.52 -19.47
C ALA A 317 -5.63 6.65 -20.38
N GLN A 318 -6.53 7.51 -20.88
CA GLN A 318 -6.17 8.63 -21.75
C GLN A 318 -5.30 9.70 -21.06
N ARG A 319 -5.16 9.64 -19.73
CA ARG A 319 -4.41 10.58 -18.91
C ARG A 319 -2.98 10.09 -18.66
N ALA A 320 -2.08 11.05 -18.45
CA ALA A 320 -0.74 10.75 -17.98
C ALA A 320 -0.76 10.17 -16.56
N ILE A 321 0.16 9.24 -16.28
CA ILE A 321 0.38 8.68 -14.95
C ILE A 321 1.28 9.65 -14.16
N ASN A 322 0.84 10.08 -12.98
CA ASN A 322 1.63 10.92 -12.09
C ASN A 322 2.70 10.09 -11.33
N ASN A 323 3.64 10.77 -10.66
CA ASN A 323 4.75 10.10 -9.96
C ASN A 323 4.27 9.20 -8.81
N GLU A 324 3.23 9.62 -8.08
CA GLU A 324 2.68 8.87 -6.95
C GLU A 324 2.06 7.54 -7.41
N MET A 325 1.22 7.59 -8.45
CA MET A 325 0.65 6.41 -9.09
C MET A 325 1.75 5.51 -9.66
N ALA A 326 2.76 6.08 -10.33
CA ALA A 326 3.88 5.30 -10.85
C ALA A 326 4.64 4.57 -9.73
N HIS A 327 4.84 5.23 -8.59
CA HIS A 327 5.44 4.63 -7.40
C HIS A 327 4.58 3.46 -6.89
N GLN A 328 3.27 3.65 -6.75
CA GLN A 328 2.37 2.60 -6.29
C GLN A 328 2.32 1.38 -7.24
N LEU A 329 2.41 1.60 -8.56
CA LEU A 329 2.52 0.52 -9.55
C LEU A 329 3.86 -0.23 -9.45
N TYR A 330 4.95 0.49 -9.19
CA TYR A 330 6.25 -0.13 -8.94
C TYR A 330 6.23 -1.00 -7.68
N VAL A 331 5.69 -0.51 -6.58
CA VAL A 331 5.54 -1.28 -5.33
C VAL A 331 4.71 -2.54 -5.57
N LEU A 332 3.57 -2.41 -6.26
CA LEU A 332 2.72 -3.54 -6.63
C LEU A 332 3.47 -4.58 -7.46
N GLN A 333 4.29 -4.15 -8.42
CA GLN A 333 5.10 -5.03 -9.26
C GLN A 333 6.14 -5.80 -8.43
N VAL A 334 6.85 -5.11 -7.53
CA VAL A 334 7.84 -5.72 -6.62
C VAL A 334 7.16 -6.77 -5.74
N LEU A 335 6.04 -6.41 -5.11
CA LEU A 335 5.25 -7.30 -4.27
C LEU A 335 4.76 -8.54 -5.04
N THR A 336 4.33 -8.36 -6.29
CA THR A 336 3.90 -9.46 -7.17
C THR A 336 5.06 -10.40 -7.52
N PHE A 337 6.27 -9.87 -7.75
CA PHE A 337 7.43 -10.73 -8.02
C PHE A 337 7.92 -11.47 -6.77
N ASN A 338 7.84 -10.84 -5.60
CA ASN A 338 8.25 -11.47 -4.34
C ASN A 338 7.41 -12.71 -3.99
N LEU A 339 6.18 -12.84 -4.52
CA LEU A 339 5.39 -14.09 -4.45
C LEU A 339 6.11 -15.31 -5.03
N LEU A 340 7.05 -15.09 -5.95
CA LEU A 340 7.82 -16.14 -6.60
C LEU A 340 9.11 -16.47 -5.86
N GLU A 341 9.52 -15.66 -4.87
CA GLU A 341 10.80 -15.80 -4.17
C GLU A 341 10.89 -17.11 -3.40
N ASP A 342 9.88 -17.45 -2.58
CA ASP A 342 9.83 -18.72 -1.84
C ASP A 342 10.03 -19.91 -2.77
N ARG A 343 9.36 -19.90 -3.94
CA ARG A 343 9.50 -20.95 -4.94
C ARG A 343 10.87 -20.93 -5.61
N MET A 344 11.46 -19.76 -5.79
CA MET A 344 12.80 -19.60 -6.38
C MET A 344 13.87 -20.15 -5.43
N MET A 345 13.62 -20.07 -4.13
CA MET A 345 14.55 -20.50 -3.09
C MET A 345 14.31 -21.93 -2.62
N THR A 346 13.09 -22.46 -2.81
CA THR A 346 12.73 -23.84 -2.49
C THR A 346 13.52 -24.80 -3.35
N LYS A 347 14.16 -25.79 -2.74
CA LYS A 347 14.85 -26.85 -3.47
C LYS A 347 13.88 -27.99 -3.72
N MET A 348 13.97 -28.58 -4.91
CA MET A 348 13.18 -29.76 -5.24
C MET A 348 13.66 -30.96 -4.40
N ASP A 349 12.74 -31.69 -3.78
CA ASP A 349 13.06 -32.91 -3.05
C ASP A 349 13.10 -34.08 -4.05
N PRO A 350 14.28 -34.68 -4.28
CA PRO A 350 14.38 -35.81 -5.19
C PRO A 350 13.69 -37.06 -4.67
N GLN A 351 13.22 -37.18 -3.43
CA GLN A 351 12.47 -38.35 -2.93
C GLN A 351 10.96 -38.17 -2.98
N ASP A 352 10.47 -36.95 -3.21
CA ASP A 352 9.04 -36.65 -3.32
C ASP A 352 8.47 -37.19 -4.65
N GLN A 353 7.52 -38.11 -4.55
CA GLN A 353 6.87 -38.74 -5.70
C GLN A 353 6.10 -37.71 -6.54
N ALA A 354 5.42 -36.73 -5.93
CA ALA A 354 4.64 -35.75 -6.67
C ALA A 354 5.53 -34.83 -7.52
N GLN A 355 6.70 -34.45 -7.00
CA GLN A 355 7.68 -33.65 -7.74
C GLN A 355 8.32 -34.44 -8.89
N ARG A 356 8.54 -35.75 -8.69
CA ARG A 356 9.00 -36.66 -9.74
C ARG A 356 7.95 -36.83 -10.84
N ASP A 357 6.68 -36.93 -10.48
CA ASP A 357 5.57 -37.08 -11.43
C ASP A 357 5.46 -35.84 -12.34
N ILE A 358 5.71 -34.64 -11.81
CA ILE A 358 5.78 -33.40 -12.62
C ILE A 358 6.90 -33.48 -13.67
N ILE A 359 8.10 -33.95 -13.30
CA ILE A 359 9.22 -34.11 -14.24
C ILE A 359 8.93 -35.23 -15.27
N PHE A 360 8.28 -36.30 -14.83
CA PHE A 360 7.87 -37.39 -15.71
C PHE A 360 6.85 -36.90 -16.75
N GLU A 361 5.88 -36.09 -16.33
CA GLU A 361 4.88 -35.53 -17.21
C GLU A 361 5.49 -34.54 -18.23
N LEU A 362 6.44 -33.72 -17.80
CA LEU A 362 7.21 -32.85 -18.71
C LEU A 362 7.92 -33.66 -19.80
N ARG A 363 8.51 -34.80 -19.44
CA ARG A 363 9.11 -35.74 -20.40
C ARG A 363 8.05 -36.32 -21.34
N ARG A 364 6.90 -36.77 -20.80
CA ARG A 364 5.80 -37.34 -21.58
C ARG A 364 5.33 -36.35 -22.64
N ILE A 365 5.10 -35.08 -22.27
CA ILE A 365 4.66 -34.05 -23.21
C ILE A 365 5.74 -33.81 -24.29
N ALA A 366 7.01 -33.73 -23.91
CA ALA A 366 8.10 -33.43 -24.84
C ALA A 366 8.38 -34.56 -25.87
N PHE A 367 8.25 -35.83 -25.48
CA PHE A 367 8.73 -36.96 -26.29
C PHE A 367 7.69 -38.02 -26.63
N ASP A 368 6.63 -38.18 -25.84
CA ASP A 368 5.61 -39.22 -26.09
C ASP A 368 4.46 -38.69 -26.98
N ALA A 369 4.50 -37.43 -27.44
CA ALA A 369 3.56 -36.89 -28.44
C ALA A 369 3.81 -37.42 -29.87
N GLU A 370 4.99 -37.99 -30.15
CA GLU A 370 5.37 -38.50 -31.49
C GLU A 370 5.73 -40.00 -31.52
N SER A 371 5.58 -40.76 -30.43
CA SER A 371 5.98 -42.17 -30.40
C SER A 371 4.85 -43.12 -30.85
N GLU A 372 5.02 -43.76 -32.01
CA GLU A 372 4.20 -44.90 -32.44
C GLU A 372 4.17 -46.05 -31.39
N PRO A 373 3.10 -46.86 -31.33
CA PRO A 373 2.74 -47.65 -30.16
C PRO A 373 3.55 -48.94 -29.91
N ASN A 374 4.76 -49.07 -30.47
CA ASN A 374 5.43 -50.37 -30.61
C ASN A 374 6.68 -50.60 -29.73
N ASN A 375 6.68 -50.13 -28.48
CA ASN A 375 7.84 -50.27 -27.58
C ASN A 375 7.56 -50.94 -26.21
N SER A 376 6.52 -51.76 -26.12
CA SER A 376 6.14 -52.45 -24.88
C SER A 376 7.04 -53.64 -24.50
N SER A 377 8.04 -54.04 -25.31
CA SER A 377 8.87 -55.24 -25.07
C SER A 377 10.31 -54.99 -24.60
N GLY A 378 10.62 -53.79 -24.11
CA GLY A 378 11.96 -53.46 -23.60
C GLY A 378 12.23 -53.91 -22.15
N SER A 379 13.35 -54.60 -21.92
CA SER A 379 13.94 -54.83 -20.59
C SER A 379 13.97 -53.55 -19.75
N ILE A 380 13.79 -53.67 -18.43
CA ILE A 380 13.79 -52.55 -17.46
C ILE A 380 15.02 -51.64 -17.62
N GLU A 381 16.16 -52.21 -17.99
CA GLU A 381 17.41 -51.48 -18.23
C GLU A 381 17.37 -50.62 -19.49
N LYS A 382 16.71 -51.09 -20.57
CA LYS A 382 16.51 -50.29 -21.80
C LYS A 382 15.61 -49.08 -21.53
N ARG A 383 14.56 -49.24 -20.72
CA ARG A 383 13.69 -48.13 -20.30
C ARG A 383 14.44 -47.09 -19.46
N LYS A 384 15.24 -47.53 -18.48
CA LYS A 384 16.09 -46.61 -17.69
C LYS A 384 17.12 -45.85 -18.54
N SER A 385 17.73 -46.51 -19.52
CA SER A 385 18.64 -45.86 -20.47
C SER A 385 17.93 -44.83 -21.35
N MET A 386 16.70 -45.11 -21.79
CA MET A 386 15.88 -44.18 -22.57
C MET A 386 15.55 -42.93 -21.75
N TYR A 387 15.06 -43.10 -20.52
CA TYR A 387 14.74 -41.98 -19.63
C TYR A 387 15.96 -41.10 -19.34
N THR A 388 17.12 -41.71 -19.06
CA THR A 388 18.37 -40.96 -18.82
C THR A 388 18.76 -40.12 -20.04
N ARG A 389 18.57 -40.66 -21.25
CA ARG A 389 18.82 -39.96 -22.50
C ARG A 389 17.84 -38.81 -22.69
N ASP A 390 16.55 -39.03 -22.44
CA ASP A 390 15.48 -38.05 -22.60
C ASP A 390 15.63 -36.87 -21.61
N TYR A 391 16.03 -37.13 -20.37
CA TYR A 391 16.33 -36.06 -19.40
C TYR A 391 17.58 -35.25 -19.78
N LYS A 392 18.64 -35.92 -20.29
CA LYS A 392 19.81 -35.22 -20.81
C LYS A 392 19.45 -34.32 -22.01
N LYS A 393 18.53 -34.80 -22.84
CA LYS A 393 17.96 -34.12 -24.01
C LYS A 393 17.09 -32.90 -23.64
N LEU A 394 16.41 -32.96 -22.50
CA LEU A 394 15.72 -31.80 -21.89
C LEU A 394 16.68 -30.79 -21.25
N GLY A 395 18.00 -31.03 -21.31
CA GLY A 395 19.02 -30.18 -20.73
C GLY A 395 19.29 -30.43 -19.24
N PHE A 396 18.71 -31.47 -18.64
CA PHE A 396 19.02 -31.82 -17.24
C PHE A 396 20.42 -32.43 -17.14
N ILE A 397 21.27 -31.83 -16.31
CA ILE A 397 22.58 -32.37 -15.96
C ILE A 397 22.38 -33.41 -14.84
N VAL A 398 22.15 -34.67 -15.22
CA VAL A 398 22.07 -35.78 -14.26
C VAL A 398 23.49 -36.11 -13.79
N SER A 399 23.89 -35.53 -12.65
CA SER A 399 25.09 -35.97 -11.95
C SER A 399 24.86 -37.39 -11.43
N LYS A 400 25.79 -38.32 -11.70
CA LYS A 400 25.69 -39.75 -11.32
C LYS A 400 25.22 -39.93 -9.85
N PRO A 401 24.43 -40.98 -9.54
CA PRO A 401 24.04 -41.25 -8.16
C PRO A 401 25.28 -41.66 -7.36
N SER A 402 25.73 -40.79 -6.44
CA SER A 402 26.67 -41.18 -5.38
C SER A 402 25.87 -41.41 -4.09
N PRO A 403 26.16 -42.44 -3.28
CA PRO A 403 25.33 -42.81 -2.13
C PRO A 403 25.42 -41.83 -0.94
N SER A 404 26.19 -40.74 -1.04
CA SER A 404 26.54 -39.91 0.11
C SER A 404 26.78 -38.42 -0.20
N SER A 405 26.29 -37.89 -1.32
CA SER A 405 26.42 -36.45 -1.58
C SER A 405 25.08 -35.83 -1.97
N SER A 406 24.47 -35.16 -0.99
CA SER A 406 23.42 -34.15 -1.09
C SER A 406 23.91 -32.94 -1.89
N ARG A 407 24.20 -33.12 -3.19
CA ARG A 407 24.35 -31.98 -4.10
C ARG A 407 22.99 -31.68 -4.71
N CYS A 408 22.23 -30.94 -3.92
CA CYS A 408 21.05 -30.20 -4.36
C CYS A 408 21.33 -29.53 -5.71
N LEU A 409 20.50 -29.83 -6.71
CA LEU A 409 20.29 -28.91 -7.81
C LEU A 409 19.88 -27.57 -7.19
N THR A 410 20.65 -26.53 -7.47
CA THR A 410 20.51 -25.18 -6.92
C THR A 410 19.13 -24.61 -7.18
N SER A 411 18.59 -23.90 -6.18
CA SER A 411 17.45 -22.95 -6.13
C SER A 411 16.61 -22.76 -7.41
N VAL A 412 17.25 -22.46 -8.55
CA VAL A 412 16.62 -22.26 -9.87
C VAL A 412 15.68 -23.41 -10.32
N THR A 413 15.89 -24.66 -9.88
CA THR A 413 15.10 -25.80 -10.38
C THR A 413 13.62 -25.82 -10.00
N ALA A 414 13.22 -25.27 -8.85
CA ALA A 414 11.82 -25.35 -8.39
C ALA A 414 10.90 -24.30 -9.04
N LEU A 415 11.45 -23.22 -9.62
CA LEU A 415 10.71 -22.33 -10.51
C LEU A 415 10.76 -22.80 -11.97
N MET A 416 11.91 -23.37 -12.39
CA MET A 416 12.07 -23.88 -13.74
C MET A 416 11.15 -25.06 -14.04
N SER A 417 10.87 -25.98 -13.11
CA SER A 417 9.90 -27.06 -13.36
C SER A 417 8.48 -26.54 -13.66
N PRO A 418 7.86 -25.64 -12.87
CA PRO A 418 6.59 -25.01 -13.20
C PRO A 418 6.62 -24.13 -14.44
N LEU A 419 7.69 -23.36 -14.69
CA LEU A 419 7.83 -22.54 -15.90
C LEU A 419 7.97 -23.39 -17.17
N SER A 420 8.71 -24.49 -17.09
CA SER A 420 8.86 -25.43 -18.20
C SER A 420 7.58 -26.23 -18.44
N VAL A 421 6.87 -26.63 -17.38
CA VAL A 421 5.51 -27.20 -17.48
C VAL A 421 4.53 -26.18 -18.06
N TRP A 422 4.54 -24.94 -17.59
CA TRP A 422 3.70 -23.87 -18.14
C TRP A 422 4.01 -23.62 -19.62
N SER A 423 5.29 -23.52 -20.00
CA SER A 423 5.69 -23.37 -21.40
C SER A 423 5.28 -24.59 -22.22
N SER A 424 5.38 -25.79 -21.65
CA SER A 424 4.99 -27.04 -22.31
C SER A 424 3.48 -27.15 -22.52
N CYS A 425 2.67 -26.61 -21.59
CA CYS A 425 1.20 -26.66 -21.67
C CYS A 425 0.61 -25.47 -22.45
N ALA A 426 1.10 -24.25 -22.22
CA ALA A 426 0.54 -23.02 -22.78
C ALA A 426 1.11 -22.65 -24.16
N LEU A 427 2.34 -23.08 -24.45
CA LEU A 427 3.07 -22.77 -25.69
C LEU A 427 3.68 -24.04 -26.29
N GLN A 428 2.89 -25.12 -26.34
CA GLN A 428 3.37 -26.45 -26.67
C GLN A 428 4.17 -26.50 -27.99
N ASN A 429 3.69 -25.83 -29.05
CA ASN A 429 4.42 -25.73 -30.32
C ASN A 429 5.77 -25.00 -30.18
N SER A 430 5.84 -23.91 -29.42
CA SER A 430 7.09 -23.15 -29.20
C SER A 430 8.06 -23.93 -28.31
N PHE A 431 7.54 -24.67 -27.34
CA PHE A 431 8.31 -25.55 -26.47
C PHE A 431 8.91 -26.74 -27.26
N HIS A 432 8.13 -27.41 -28.11
CA HIS A 432 8.62 -28.46 -29.00
C HIS A 432 9.67 -27.93 -29.99
N ILE A 433 9.43 -26.76 -30.61
CA ILE A 433 10.40 -26.11 -31.50
C ILE A 433 11.71 -25.79 -30.75
N PHE A 434 11.64 -25.21 -29.55
CA PHE A 434 12.81 -24.90 -28.74
C PHE A 434 13.61 -26.16 -28.35
N GLN A 435 12.93 -27.22 -27.93
CA GLN A 435 13.56 -28.51 -27.63
C GLN A 435 14.22 -29.12 -28.87
N MET A 436 13.55 -29.09 -30.03
CA MET A 436 14.09 -29.57 -31.30
C MET A 436 15.33 -28.77 -31.75
N PHE A 437 15.30 -27.44 -31.67
CA PHE A 437 16.44 -26.59 -32.03
C PHE A 437 17.62 -26.77 -31.06
N SER A 438 17.35 -26.89 -29.76
CA SER A 438 18.38 -27.18 -28.74
C SER A 438 19.08 -28.52 -29.01
N TRP A 439 18.31 -29.54 -29.41
CA TRP A 439 18.85 -30.83 -29.86
C TRP A 439 19.69 -30.75 -31.12
N PHE A 440 19.18 -30.11 -32.18
CA PHE A 440 19.88 -30.00 -33.46
C PHE A 440 21.24 -29.32 -33.32
N LYS A 441 21.31 -28.32 -32.43
CA LYS A 441 22.56 -27.60 -32.13
C LYS A 441 23.61 -28.49 -31.44
N GLN A 442 23.18 -29.47 -30.63
CA GLN A 442 24.07 -30.37 -29.92
C GLN A 442 24.59 -31.53 -30.80
N ASP A 443 23.82 -31.94 -31.83
CA ASP A 443 24.26 -32.93 -32.82
C ASP A 443 25.17 -32.32 -33.90
N HIS A 444 24.96 -31.07 -34.33
CA HIS A 444 25.89 -30.38 -35.26
C HIS A 444 27.29 -30.18 -34.67
N MET A 445 27.41 -29.95 -33.35
CA MET A 445 28.71 -29.86 -32.70
C MET A 445 29.46 -31.21 -32.73
N LYS A 446 28.75 -32.34 -32.67
CA LYS A 446 29.35 -33.68 -32.79
C LYS A 446 29.68 -34.08 -34.23
N ILE A 447 28.87 -33.67 -35.20
CA ILE A 447 29.15 -33.92 -36.62
C ILE A 447 30.39 -33.12 -37.07
N SER A 448 30.59 -31.89 -36.55
CA SER A 448 31.81 -31.12 -36.82
C SER A 448 33.09 -31.73 -36.24
N SER A 449 32.98 -32.54 -35.17
CA SER A 449 34.11 -33.27 -34.59
C SER A 449 34.37 -34.64 -35.24
N GLY A 450 33.50 -35.10 -36.15
CA GLY A 450 33.59 -36.41 -36.81
C GLY A 450 34.04 -36.36 -38.28
N CYS A 451 34.36 -35.17 -38.81
CA CYS A 451 34.83 -34.98 -40.19
C CYS A 451 36.35 -34.75 -40.30
N SER A 452 37.10 -34.95 -39.21
CA SER A 452 38.57 -34.86 -39.16
C SER A 452 39.27 -36.20 -38.97
N GLU A 453 38.59 -37.32 -39.25
CA GLU A 453 39.18 -38.67 -39.29
C GLU A 453 38.59 -39.46 -40.48
N MET A 454 38.97 -39.10 -41.71
CA MET A 454 39.00 -40.00 -42.88
C MET A 454 40.04 -39.42 -43.85
N GLU A 455 41.29 -39.86 -43.69
CA GLU A 455 42.24 -40.08 -44.81
C GLU A 455 41.82 -41.33 -45.59
#